data_AF-A0A081BQ47-F1
#
_entry.id   AF-A0A081BQ47-F1
#
_cell.length_a   1.000
_cell.length_b   1.000
_cell.length_c   1.000
_cell.angle_alpha   90.00
_cell.angle_beta   90.00
_cell.angle_gamma   90.00
#
_symmetry.space_group_name_H-M   'P 1'
#
loop_
_entity.id
_entity.type
_entity.pdbx_description
1 polymer ?
#
loop_
_entity_poly.entity_id
_entity_poly.type
_entity_poly.pdbx_seq_one_letter_code
_entity_poly.pdbx_strand_id
1 'polypeptide(L)' 'MPNISSINQSLVKKIAALTASQQREVLAFLDYLRSNENASFIAYVNERTRQAVQAKERGEHFFSVAELQAEYGSRVSS' A
#
# COMPACT_ATOMS: atom_id res chain seq x y z
N MET A 1 9.94 14.32 -21.03
CA MET A 1 9.61 13.70 -19.73
C MET A 1 10.39 14.43 -18.65
N PRO A 2 9.77 14.89 -17.56
CA PRO A 2 10.51 15.58 -16.51
C PRO A 2 11.48 14.59 -15.86
N ASN A 3 12.75 15.01 -15.76
CA ASN A 3 13.83 14.21 -15.21
C ASN A 3 13.55 14.02 -13.70
N ILE A 4 13.40 12.78 -13.24
CA ILE A 4 13.03 12.44 -11.85
C ILE A 4 13.97 13.12 -10.84
N SER A 5 15.23 13.37 -11.21
CA SER A 5 16.20 14.07 -10.35
C SER A 5 15.89 15.57 -10.16
N SER A 6 15.33 16.26 -11.17
CA SER A 6 15.00 17.68 -11.05
C SER A 6 13.71 17.92 -10.27
N ILE A 7 12.76 16.97 -10.33
CA ILE A 7 11.55 16.96 -9.50
C ILE A 7 11.95 16.83 -8.01
N ASN A 8 12.86 15.91 -7.69
CA ASN A 8 13.32 15.69 -6.32
C ASN A 8 13.99 16.93 -5.71
N GLN A 9 14.82 17.65 -6.48
CA GLN A 9 15.47 18.87 -5.97
C GLN A 9 14.49 20.01 -5.72
N SER A 10 13.47 20.18 -6.58
CA SER A 10 12.44 21.20 -6.38
C SER A 10 11.58 20.90 -5.14
N LEU A 11 11.24 19.63 -4.94
CA LEU A 11 10.45 19.19 -3.79
C LEU A 11 11.20 19.41 -2.47
N VAL A 12 12.48 19.02 -2.42
CA VAL A 12 13.34 19.20 -1.22
C VAL A 12 13.46 20.68 -0.87
N LYS A 13 13.66 21.57 -1.85
CA LYS A 13 13.72 23.02 -1.60
C LYS A 13 12.41 23.56 -1.05
N LYS A 14 11.27 23.10 -1.56
CA LYS A 14 9.94 23.51 -1.07
C LYS A 14 9.69 23.04 0.36
N ILE A 15 10.07 21.81 0.70
CA ILE A 15 9.94 21.26 2.05
C ILE A 15 10.89 21.97 3.04
N ALA A 16 12.11 22.26 2.61
CA ALA A 16 13.09 22.99 3.43
C ALA A 16 12.64 24.42 3.75
N ALA A 17 11.84 25.04 2.88
CA ALA A 17 11.26 26.37 3.09
C ALA A 17 10.02 26.38 4.01
N LEU A 18 9.50 25.21 4.40
CA LEU A 18 8.36 25.12 5.32
C LEU A 18 8.78 25.42 6.76
N THR A 19 7.82 25.83 7.58
CA THR A 19 8.01 25.94 9.03
C THR A 19 8.22 24.56 9.66
N ALA A 20 8.84 24.52 10.85
CA ALA A 20 9.08 23.26 11.57
C ALA A 20 7.79 22.48 11.91
N SER A 21 6.64 23.16 12.02
CA SER A 21 5.33 22.51 12.22
C SER A 21 4.86 21.83 10.93
N GLN A 22 4.93 22.54 9.81
CA GLN A 22 4.55 22.03 8.50
C GLN A 22 5.46 20.89 8.02
N GLN A 23 6.76 20.95 8.34
CA GLN A 23 7.68 19.84 8.06
C GLN A 23 7.29 18.57 8.82
N ARG A 24 6.88 18.70 10.09
CA ARG A 24 6.38 17.57 10.88
C ARG A 24 5.10 16.98 10.30
N GLU A 25 4.17 17.81 9.83
CA GLU A 25 2.96 17.32 9.14
C GLU A 25 3.28 16.58 7.84
N VAL A 26 4.21 17.11 7.04
CA VAL A 26 4.65 16.44 5.80
C VAL A 26 5.29 15.09 6.10
N LEU A 27 6.15 15.00 7.13
CA LEU A 27 6.74 13.73 7.55
C LEU A 27 5.69 12.74 8.05
N ALA A 28 4.76 13.18 8.90
CA ALA A 28 3.67 12.35 9.38
C ALA A 28 2.78 11.84 8.23
N PHE A 29 2.54 12.67 7.22
CA PHE A 29 1.80 12.28 6.03
C PHE A 29 2.56 11.26 5.18
N LEU A 30 3.88 11.43 5.00
CA LEU A 30 4.70 10.44 4.30
C LEU A 30 4.77 9.10 5.04
N ASP A 31 4.86 9.12 6.37
CA ASP A 31 4.81 7.91 7.19
C ASP A 31 3.43 7.25 7.14
N TYR A 32 2.36 8.03 7.11
CA TYR A 32 1.00 7.52 6.88
C TYR A 32 0.88 6.85 5.51
N LEU A 33 1.36 7.49 4.44
CA LEU A 33 1.35 6.91 3.09
C LEU A 33 2.15 5.60 3.06
N ARG A 34 3.35 5.59 3.65
CA ARG A 34 4.20 4.39 3.73
C ARG A 34 3.57 3.27 4.56
N SER A 35 2.82 3.61 5.61
CA SER A 35 2.13 2.63 6.45
C SER A 35 0.86 2.07 5.80
N ASN A 36 0.23 2.84 4.90
CA ASN A 36 -0.95 2.40 4.15
C ASN A 36 -0.60 1.71 2.83
N GLU A 37 0.61 1.90 2.29
CA GLU A 37 1.16 1.08 1.21
C GLU A 37 1.72 -0.25 1.75
N ASN A 38 0.85 -1.07 2.36
CA ASN A 38 1.20 -2.45 2.66
C ASN A 38 1.19 -3.25 1.36
N ALA A 39 2.27 -3.13 0.58
CA ALA A 39 2.46 -3.83 -0.68
C ALA A 39 2.26 -5.35 -0.55
N SER A 40 2.53 -5.92 0.64
CA SER A 40 2.27 -7.33 0.94
C SER A 40 0.77 -7.65 1.04
N PHE A 41 -0.03 -6.74 1.60
CA PHE A 41 -1.49 -6.87 1.66
C PHE A 41 -2.12 -6.69 0.27
N ILE A 42 -1.66 -5.71 -0.49
CA ILE A 42 -2.13 -5.48 -1.87
C ILE A 42 -1.78 -6.69 -2.75
N ALA A 43 -0.57 -7.23 -2.64
CA ALA A 43 -0.16 -8.44 -3.35
C ALA A 43 -1.01 -9.65 -2.95
N TYR A 44 -1.31 -9.80 -1.65
CA TYR A 44 -2.17 -10.86 -1.13
C TYR A 44 -3.60 -10.76 -1.68
N VAL A 45 -4.22 -9.57 -1.64
CA VAL A 45 -5.57 -9.35 -2.18
C VAL A 45 -5.63 -9.61 -3.68
N ASN A 46 -4.62 -9.15 -4.44
CA ASN A 46 -4.54 -9.39 -5.88
C ASN A 46 -4.40 -10.88 -6.21
N GLU A 47 -3.59 -11.61 -5.44
CA GLU A 47 -3.43 -13.06 -5.63
C GLU A 47 -4.73 -13.82 -5.35
N ARG A 48 -5.41 -13.51 -4.24
CA ARG A 48 -6.70 -14.14 -3.89
C ARG A 48 -7.80 -13.81 -4.88
N THR A 49 -7.80 -12.60 -5.43
CA THR A 49 -8.74 -12.20 -6.48
C THR A 49 -8.53 -13.02 -7.75
N ARG A 50 -7.28 -13.25 -8.18
CA ARG A 50 -6.99 -14.12 -9.34
C ARG A 50 -7.45 -15.56 -9.12
N GLN A 51 -7.17 -16.11 -7.93
CA GLN A 51 -7.59 -17.46 -7.57
C GLN A 51 -9.12 -17.60 -7.55
N ALA A 52 -9.84 -16.61 -7.00
CA ALA A 52 -11.30 -16.61 -6.97
C ALA A 52 -11.92 -16.54 -8.37
N VAL A 53 -11.35 -15.75 -9.29
CA VAL A 53 -11.79 -15.70 -10.69
C VAL A 53 -11.57 -17.04 -11.39
N GLN A 54 -10.42 -17.68 -11.17
CA GLN A 54 -10.14 -19.00 -11.75
C GLN A 54 -10.97 -20.13 -11.14
N ALA A 55 -11.32 -20.04 -9.85
CA ALA A 55 -12.21 -20.97 -9.16
C ALA A 55 -13.64 -20.84 -9.67
N LYS A 56 -14.09 -19.60 -9.98
CA LYS A 56 -15.39 -19.33 -10.62
C LYS A 56 -15.58 -20.07 -11.94
N GLU A 57 -14.55 -20.05 -12.78
CA GLU A 57 -14.55 -20.70 -14.09
C GLU A 57 -14.60 -22.24 -13.98
N ARG A 58 -14.18 -22.79 -12.83
CA ARG A 58 -14.14 -24.23 -12.53
C ARG A 58 -15.30 -24.72 -11.64
N GLY A 59 -16.16 -23.83 -11.16
CA GLY A 59 -17.24 -24.15 -10.21
C GLY A 59 -16.75 -24.48 -8.80
N GLU A 60 -15.56 -24.04 -8.42
CA GLU A 60 -14.94 -24.30 -7.11
C GLU A 60 -15.39 -23.28 -6.04
N HIS A 61 -15.13 -23.61 -4.77
CA HIS A 61 -15.58 -22.84 -3.61
C HIS A 61 -14.94 -21.44 -3.56
N PHE A 62 -15.73 -20.42 -3.23
CA PHE A 62 -15.25 -19.05 -3.00
C PHE A 62 -14.98 -18.80 -1.53
N PHE A 63 -13.86 -18.17 -1.23
CA PHE A 63 -13.59 -17.67 0.11
C PHE A 63 -14.31 -16.34 0.34
N SER A 64 -14.99 -16.23 1.46
CA SER A 64 -15.56 -14.99 1.94
C SER A 64 -14.47 -14.01 2.41
N VAL A 65 -14.78 -12.72 2.41
CA VAL A 65 -13.86 -11.67 2.88
C VAL A 65 -13.38 -11.92 4.31
N ALA A 66 -14.23 -12.45 5.19
CA ALA A 66 -13.88 -12.78 6.57
C ALA A 66 -12.83 -13.90 6.65
N GLU A 67 -12.91 -14.93 5.80
CA GLU A 67 -11.92 -16.00 5.72
C GLU A 67 -10.57 -15.50 5.19
N LEU A 68 -10.60 -14.59 4.20
CA LEU A 68 -9.39 -13.94 3.69
C LEU A 68 -8.69 -13.09 4.76
N GLN A 69 -9.48 -12.37 5.57
CA GLN A 69 -8.95 -11.54 6.65
C GLN A 69 -8.33 -12.37 7.78
N ALA A 70 -8.98 -13.48 8.16
CA ALA A 70 -8.44 -14.40 9.15
C ALA A 70 -7.13 -15.07 8.68
N GLU A 71 -7.07 -15.50 7.42
CA GLU A 71 -5.85 -16.09 6.86
C GLU A 71 -4.71 -15.07 6.81
N TYR A 72 -4.96 -13.84 6.35
CA TYR A 72 -3.91 -12.81 6.32
C TYR A 72 -3.39 -12.49 7.73
N GLY A 73 -4.29 -12.37 8.72
CA GLY A 73 -3.90 -12.15 10.12
C GLY A 73 -3.00 -13.24 10.69
N SER A 74 -3.24 -14.50 10.32
CA SER A 74 -2.40 -15.64 10.73
C SER A 74 -1.01 -15.62 10.09
N ARG A 75 -0.89 -15.16 8.83
CA ARG A 75 0.38 -15.06 8.09
C ARG A 75 1.30 -13.94 8.57
N VAL A 76 0.74 -12.87 9.13
CA VAL A 76 1.51 -11.72 9.64
C VAL A 76 1.95 -11.94 11.10
N SER A 77 1.31 -12.86 11.80
CA SER A 77 1.60 -13.17 13.22
C SER A 77 2.55 -14.36 13.43
N SER A 78 3.02 -14.99 12.35
CA SER A 78 3.96 -16.13 12.33
C SER A 78 5.33 -15.69 11.84
#